data_AF-A0A925L828-F1
#
_entry.id   AF-A0A925L828-F1
#
_cell.length_a   1.000
_cell.length_b   1.000
_cell.length_c   1.000
_cell.angle_alpha   90.00
_cell.angle_beta   90.00
_cell.angle_gamma   90.00
#
_symmetry.space_group_name_H-M   'P 1'
#
loop_
_entity.id
_entity.type
_entity.pdbx_description
1 polymer ?
#
loop_
_entity_poly.entity_id
_entity_poly.type
_entity_poly.pdbx_seq_one_letter_code
_entity_poly.pdbx_strand_id
1 'polypeptide(L)'
;DMDLKVDGRKVEGPKTFGYKGMMYSDVPNLASSFGYTNASWTLKCDLTCEYVCRLLNHMKRHGYTQCTPRNNDPTMEAQPWLDFTSGYVQRAIAQLPKQGSKAPWKLYQNYIRDLITLRFGKIDDGVMEFAKQAQPAIEPLRVPG
;
A
#
# COMPACT_ATOMS: atom_id res chain seq x y z
N ASP A 1 -8.91 -5.98 -15.82
CA ASP A 1 -7.69 -6.70 -15.43
C ASP A 1 -6.58 -5.66 -15.26
N MET A 2 -5.79 -5.71 -14.19
CA MET A 2 -4.73 -4.73 -13.91
C MET A 2 -3.38 -5.43 -14.02
N ASP A 3 -2.63 -5.18 -15.10
CA ASP A 3 -1.29 -5.74 -15.30
C ASP A 3 -0.24 -4.89 -14.57
N LEU A 4 -0.06 -5.17 -13.28
CA LEU A 4 0.92 -4.51 -12.42
C LEU A 4 2.26 -5.25 -12.48
N LYS A 5 3.35 -4.50 -12.70
CA LYS A 5 4.72 -5.03 -12.70
C LYS A 5 5.64 -4.17 -11.84
N VAL A 6 6.55 -4.81 -11.11
CA VAL A 6 7.64 -4.17 -10.38
C VAL A 6 8.94 -4.74 -10.92
N ASP A 7 9.81 -3.87 -11.44
CA ASP A 7 11.09 -4.26 -12.05
C ASP A 7 10.94 -5.37 -13.12
N GLY A 8 9.89 -5.25 -13.94
CA GLY A 8 9.54 -6.20 -15.00
C GLY A 8 8.87 -7.49 -14.53
N ARG A 9 8.77 -7.74 -13.22
CA ARG A 9 8.10 -8.92 -12.65
C ARG A 9 6.64 -8.64 -12.40
N LYS A 10 5.76 -9.53 -12.86
CA LYS A 10 4.31 -9.43 -12.62
C LYS A 10 4.02 -9.52 -11.12
N VAL A 11 3.20 -8.59 -10.62
CA VAL A 11 2.65 -8.64 -9.28
C VAL A 11 1.35 -9.43 -9.32
N GLU A 12 1.32 -10.52 -8.57
CA GLU A 12 0.10 -11.29 -8.36
C GLU A 12 -0.61 -10.74 -7.12
N GLY A 13 -1.71 -10.00 -7.30
CA GLY A 13 -2.48 -9.40 -6.21
C GLY A 13 -2.72 -10.37 -5.03
N PRO A 14 -3.20 -11.61 -5.26
CA PRO A 14 -3.43 -12.59 -4.20
C PRO A 14 -2.20 -13.04 -3.42
N LYS A 15 -0.98 -12.71 -3.87
CA LYS A 15 0.28 -12.96 -3.14
C LYS A 15 0.74 -11.76 -2.32
N THR A 16 0.03 -10.63 -2.40
CA THR A 16 0.30 -9.41 -1.63
C THR A 16 -0.68 -9.24 -0.48
N PHE A 17 -0.33 -8.39 0.49
CA PHE A 17 -1.17 -7.98 1.60
C PHE A 17 -1.58 -6.52 1.51
N GLY A 18 -2.82 -6.20 1.88
CA GLY A 18 -3.30 -4.82 1.93
C GLY A 18 -2.77 -4.08 3.16
N TYR A 19 -1.88 -3.12 2.96
CA TYR A 19 -1.44 -2.18 3.97
C TYR A 19 -2.47 -1.06 4.15
N LYS A 20 -3.00 -0.93 5.36
CA LYS A 20 -4.04 0.04 5.75
C LYS A 20 -5.28 0.06 4.83
N GLY A 21 -5.49 -1.05 4.11
CA GLY A 21 -6.55 -1.20 3.11
C GLY A 21 -6.38 -0.34 1.85
N MET A 22 -5.19 0.23 1.59
CA MET A 22 -4.97 1.13 0.46
C MET A 22 -3.70 0.86 -0.36
N MET A 23 -2.64 0.30 0.23
CA MET A 23 -1.40 -0.03 -0.50
C MET A 23 -1.18 -1.54 -0.48
N TYR A 24 -0.35 -2.07 -1.38
CA TYR A 24 -0.09 -3.51 -1.48
C TYR A 24 1.34 -3.80 -1.01
N SER A 25 1.53 -4.87 -0.23
CA SER A 25 2.85 -5.28 0.25
C SER A 25 3.82 -5.47 -0.91
N ASP A 26 5.05 -5.00 -0.74
CA ASP A 26 6.16 -5.11 -1.70
C ASP A 26 5.93 -4.37 -3.03
N VAL A 27 4.85 -3.59 -3.16
CA VAL A 27 4.60 -2.75 -4.32
C VAL A 27 4.96 -1.30 -4.00
N PRO A 28 6.00 -0.73 -4.63
CA PRO A 28 6.42 0.63 -4.37
C PRO A 28 5.44 1.66 -4.93
N ASN A 29 5.21 2.75 -4.19
CA ASN A 29 4.50 3.95 -4.63
C ASN A 29 3.07 3.73 -5.17
N LEU A 30 2.43 2.60 -4.85
CA LEU A 30 1.05 2.30 -5.23
C LEU A 30 0.09 2.56 -4.06
N ALA A 31 -0.94 3.37 -4.32
CA ALA A 31 -2.12 3.48 -3.48
C ALA A 31 -3.38 3.26 -4.34
N SER A 32 -4.38 2.63 -3.73
CA SER A 32 -5.69 2.34 -4.30
C SER A 32 -6.75 2.63 -3.25
N SER A 33 -7.94 3.03 -3.68
CA SER A 33 -9.06 3.30 -2.78
C SER A 33 -10.17 2.28 -2.98
N PHE A 34 -10.53 1.61 -1.90
CA PHE A 34 -11.69 0.73 -1.82
C PHE A 34 -12.60 1.24 -0.71
N GLY A 35 -13.88 1.45 -1.02
CA GLY A 35 -14.84 1.95 -0.04
C GLY A 35 -15.23 0.93 1.02
N TYR A 36 -16.01 1.42 1.98
CA TYR A 36 -16.64 0.57 2.97
C TYR A 36 -17.75 -0.27 2.34
N THR A 37 -17.96 -1.45 2.89
CA THR A 37 -19.09 -2.31 2.52
C THR A 37 -20.35 -2.00 3.33
N ASN A 38 -20.18 -1.36 4.50
CA ASN A 38 -21.22 -1.05 5.47
C ASN A 38 -21.40 0.46 5.71
N ALA A 39 -20.69 1.31 4.96
CA ALA A 39 -20.73 2.77 5.08
C ALA A 39 -20.45 3.43 3.71
N SER A 40 -20.48 4.76 3.65
CA SER A 40 -20.26 5.47 2.39
C SER A 40 -18.87 5.20 1.81
N TRP A 41 -18.83 4.92 0.50
CA TRP A 41 -17.59 4.77 -0.26
C TRP A 41 -16.73 6.04 -0.20
N THR A 42 -17.36 7.22 -0.28
CA THR A 42 -16.66 8.51 -0.30
C THR A 42 -15.88 8.77 0.99
N LEU A 43 -16.38 8.32 2.15
CA LEU A 43 -15.67 8.49 3.44
C LEU A 43 -14.30 7.82 3.43
N LYS A 44 -14.22 6.60 2.89
CA LYS A 44 -12.96 5.87 2.84
C LYS A 44 -12.02 6.47 1.80
N CYS A 45 -12.56 6.92 0.66
CA CYS A 45 -11.78 7.65 -0.34
C CYS A 45 -11.12 8.90 0.23
N ASP A 46 -11.87 9.72 0.97
CA ASP A 46 -11.33 10.95 1.57
C ASP A 46 -10.17 10.64 2.52
N LEU A 47 -10.31 9.62 3.37
CA LEU A 47 -9.24 9.19 4.28
C LEU A 47 -8.00 8.66 3.54
N THR A 48 -8.20 7.90 2.45
CA THR A 48 -7.11 7.40 1.60
C THR A 48 -6.36 8.56 0.96
N CYS A 49 -7.08 9.50 0.34
CA CYS A 49 -6.49 10.69 -0.30
C CYS A 49 -5.69 11.53 0.71
N GLU A 50 -6.26 11.75 1.90
CA GLU A 50 -5.58 12.49 2.96
C GLU A 50 -4.29 11.80 3.42
N TYR A 51 -4.32 10.48 3.61
CA TYR A 51 -3.12 9.71 3.96
C TYR A 51 -2.05 9.82 2.86
N VAL A 52 -2.43 9.68 1.59
CA VAL A 52 -1.51 9.81 0.46
C VAL A 52 -0.87 11.19 0.42
N CYS A 53 -1.63 12.26 0.63
CA CYS A 53 -1.09 13.62 0.72
C CYS A 53 -0.07 13.76 1.87
N ARG A 54 -0.37 13.19 3.05
CA ARG A 54 0.56 13.18 4.20
C ARG A 54 1.85 12.40 3.87
N LEU A 55 1.71 11.25 3.22
CA LEU A 55 2.82 10.39 2.79
C LEU A 55 3.72 11.12 1.77
N LEU A 56 3.14 11.70 0.72
CA LEU A 56 3.89 12.46 -0.30
C LEU A 56 4.62 13.65 0.31
N ASN A 57 3.98 14.38 1.24
CA ASN A 57 4.62 15.47 1.97
C ASN A 57 5.78 14.98 2.86
N HIS A 58 5.62 13.82 3.50
CA HIS A 58 6.70 13.18 4.26
C HIS A 58 7.87 12.80 3.35
N MET A 59 7.61 12.16 2.22
CA MET A 59 8.63 11.79 1.23
C MET A 59 9.39 13.01 0.71
N LYS A 60 8.66 14.08 0.33
CA LYS A 60 9.24 15.34 -0.14
C LYS A 60 10.18 15.97 0.89
N ARG A 61 9.77 16.02 2.17
CA ARG A 61 10.60 16.61 3.24
C ARG A 61 11.91 15.86 3.49
N HIS A 62 11.94 14.55 3.26
CA HIS A 62 13.12 13.71 3.54
C HIS A 62 13.92 13.33 2.29
N GLY A 63 13.44 13.73 1.10
CA GLY A 63 14.06 13.40 -0.18
C GLY A 63 13.90 11.93 -0.59
N TYR A 64 12.82 11.26 -0.14
CA TYR A 64 12.51 9.90 -0.57
C TYR A 64 11.82 9.89 -1.93
N THR A 65 12.17 8.92 -2.76
CA THR A 65 11.57 8.70 -4.08
C THR A 65 10.73 7.43 -4.13
N GLN A 66 10.88 6.57 -3.12
CA GLN A 66 10.14 5.31 -3.01
C GLN A 66 9.61 5.14 -1.58
N CYS A 67 8.38 4.66 -1.49
CA CYS A 67 7.76 4.14 -0.28
C CYS A 67 7.17 2.76 -0.58
N THR A 68 7.47 1.77 0.26
CA THR A 68 7.06 0.37 0.06
C THR A 68 6.66 -0.23 1.40
N PRO A 69 5.39 -0.63 1.60
CA PRO A 69 5.02 -1.35 2.81
C PRO A 69 5.55 -2.79 2.73
N ARG A 70 6.29 -3.25 3.75
CA ARG A 70 6.82 -4.62 3.80
C ARG A 70 6.41 -5.35 5.06
N ASN A 71 5.95 -6.60 4.89
CA ASN A 71 5.71 -7.45 6.05
C ASN A 71 6.97 -8.23 6.41
N ASN A 72 7.61 -7.81 7.50
CA ASN A 72 8.76 -8.50 8.08
C ASN A 72 8.37 -9.39 9.28
N ASP A 73 7.07 -9.51 9.59
CA ASP A 73 6.56 -10.35 10.67
C ASP A 73 6.21 -11.76 10.16
N PRO A 74 6.98 -12.81 10.54
CA PRO A 74 6.75 -14.17 10.08
C PRO A 74 5.49 -14.81 10.69
N THR A 75 4.92 -14.22 11.75
CA THR A 75 3.71 -14.72 12.41
C THR A 75 2.44 -14.12 11.81
N MET A 76 2.56 -13.33 10.74
CA MET A 76 1.41 -12.79 10.04
C MET A 76 0.74 -13.86 9.18
N GLU A 77 -0.52 -14.14 9.49
CA GLU A 77 -1.32 -15.09 8.74
C GLU A 77 -2.18 -14.39 7.70
N ALA A 78 -2.38 -15.05 6.56
CA ALA A 78 -3.29 -14.58 5.54
C ALA A 78 -4.74 -14.89 5.88
N GLN A 79 -5.60 -13.90 5.67
CA GLN A 79 -7.03 -13.98 5.92
C GLN A 79 -7.78 -13.52 4.66
N PRO A 80 -8.96 -14.10 4.36
CA PRO A 80 -9.79 -13.66 3.24
C PRO A 80 -10.15 -12.17 3.35
N TRP A 81 -10.09 -11.42 2.25
CA TRP A 81 -10.30 -9.96 2.24
C TRP A 81 -11.67 -9.54 2.79
N LEU A 82 -12.73 -10.27 2.43
CA LEU A 82 -14.12 -10.03 2.82
C LEU A 82 -14.92 -11.34 2.70
N ASP A 83 -15.90 -11.54 3.56
CA ASP A 83 -16.79 -12.72 3.56
C ASP A 83 -18.02 -12.48 2.66
N PHE A 84 -17.78 -12.24 1.37
CA PHE A 84 -18.83 -11.97 0.39
C PHE A 84 -19.32 -13.25 -0.30
N THR A 85 -20.63 -13.45 -0.35
CA THR A 85 -21.29 -14.58 -1.03
C THR A 85 -21.67 -14.28 -2.48
N SER A 86 -21.59 -13.02 -2.93
CA SER A 86 -21.95 -12.64 -4.30
C SER A 86 -20.86 -13.01 -5.31
N GLY A 87 -21.21 -13.83 -6.32
CA GLY A 87 -20.24 -14.38 -7.27
C GLY A 87 -19.47 -13.34 -8.12
N TYR A 88 -20.01 -12.14 -8.37
CA TYR A 88 -19.27 -11.08 -9.07
C TYR A 88 -18.13 -10.51 -8.20
N VAL A 89 -18.36 -10.39 -6.89
CA VAL A 89 -17.38 -9.91 -5.92
C VAL A 89 -16.27 -10.94 -5.75
N GLN A 90 -16.61 -12.23 -5.71
CA GLN A 90 -15.61 -13.32 -5.59
C GLN A 90 -14.61 -13.34 -6.76
N ARG A 91 -15.05 -13.09 -8.00
CA ARG A 91 -14.15 -12.98 -9.15
C ARG A 91 -13.20 -11.79 -9.05
N ALA A 92 -13.69 -10.65 -8.56
CA ALA A 92 -12.87 -9.47 -8.36
C ALA A 92 -11.88 -9.66 -7.21
N ILE A 93 -12.32 -10.22 -6.08
CA ILE A 93 -11.50 -10.53 -4.90
C ILE A 93 -10.36 -11.49 -5.24
N ALA A 94 -10.58 -12.45 -6.14
CA ALA A 94 -9.54 -13.37 -6.59
C ALA A 94 -8.34 -12.69 -7.25
N GLN A 95 -8.40 -11.39 -7.54
CA GLN A 95 -7.28 -10.60 -8.08
C GLN A 95 -6.78 -9.52 -7.11
N LEU A 96 -7.41 -9.37 -5.94
CA LEU A 96 -7.07 -8.36 -4.94
C LEU A 96 -6.01 -8.88 -3.94
N PRO A 97 -5.32 -7.97 -3.23
CA PRO A 97 -4.51 -8.34 -2.06
C PRO A 97 -5.32 -9.14 -1.04
N LYS A 98 -4.62 -9.98 -0.29
CA LYS A 98 -5.15 -10.60 0.93
C LYS A 98 -5.09 -9.60 2.08
N GLN A 99 -5.82 -9.87 3.16
CA GLN A 99 -5.62 -9.16 4.41
C GLN A 99 -4.79 -10.02 5.38
N GLY A 100 -4.09 -9.37 6.29
CA GLY A 100 -3.35 -10.04 7.37
C GLY A 100 -4.20 -10.24 8.62
N SER A 101 -3.71 -11.06 9.55
CA SER A 101 -4.36 -11.30 10.85
C SER A 101 -4.31 -10.10 11.81
N LYS A 102 -3.42 -9.13 11.57
CA LYS A 102 -3.12 -7.99 12.46
C LYS A 102 -2.91 -6.67 11.71
N ALA A 103 -3.02 -5.56 12.43
CA ALA A 103 -2.68 -4.24 11.90
C ALA A 103 -1.17 -4.16 11.56
N PRO A 104 -0.76 -3.35 10.57
CA PRO A 104 -1.58 -2.52 9.67
C PRO A 104 -2.18 -3.27 8.47
N TRP A 105 -2.08 -4.60 8.45
CA TRP A 105 -2.47 -5.46 7.32
C TRP A 105 -3.93 -5.93 7.35
N LYS A 106 -4.64 -5.67 8.45
CA LYS A 106 -6.04 -6.06 8.67
C LYS A 106 -6.99 -4.89 8.44
N LEU A 107 -8.04 -5.12 7.65
CA LEU A 107 -9.08 -4.14 7.38
C LEU A 107 -10.28 -4.37 8.31
N TYR A 108 -10.66 -3.34 9.07
CA TYR A 108 -11.69 -3.48 10.11
C TYR A 108 -13.08 -2.99 9.68
N GLN A 109 -13.25 -2.49 8.45
CA GLN A 109 -14.52 -1.91 7.95
C GLN A 109 -15.18 -0.95 8.97
N ASN A 110 -14.34 -0.14 9.62
CA ASN A 110 -14.75 0.73 10.72
C ASN A 110 -14.16 2.13 10.50
N TYR A 111 -15.04 3.09 10.24
CA TYR A 111 -14.66 4.46 9.92
C TYR A 111 -13.83 5.14 11.02
N ILE A 112 -14.23 5.01 12.29
CA ILE A 112 -13.52 5.69 13.40
C ILE A 112 -12.10 5.13 13.56
N ARG A 113 -11.93 3.81 13.46
CA ARG A 113 -10.61 3.18 13.51
C ARG A 113 -9.73 3.59 12.33
N ASP A 114 -10.31 3.66 11.14
CA ASP A 114 -9.60 4.11 9.96
C ASP A 114 -9.24 5.60 10.04
N LEU A 115 -10.13 6.44 10.56
CA LEU A 115 -9.85 7.85 10.79
C LEU A 115 -8.62 8.01 11.70
N ILE A 116 -8.58 7.31 12.84
CA ILE A 116 -7.43 7.34 13.75
C ILE A 116 -6.16 6.86 13.03
N THR A 117 -6.24 5.75 12.31
CA THR A 117 -5.09 5.12 11.65
C THR A 117 -4.55 5.95 10.48
N LEU A 118 -5.44 6.55 9.68
CA LEU A 118 -5.10 7.21 8.42
C LEU A 118 -4.88 8.72 8.58
N ARG A 119 -5.68 9.40 9.39
CA ARG A 119 -5.52 10.84 9.61
C ARG A 119 -4.43 11.14 10.64
N PHE A 120 -4.39 10.38 11.73
CA PHE A 120 -3.52 10.68 12.88
C PHE A 120 -2.37 9.69 13.07
N GLY A 121 -2.45 8.50 12.48
CA GLY A 121 -1.37 7.50 12.56
C GLY A 121 -0.06 7.98 11.93
N LYS A 122 1.05 7.44 12.42
CA LYS A 122 2.39 7.72 11.89
C LYS A 122 2.52 7.22 10.45
N ILE A 123 3.30 7.97 9.66
CA ILE A 123 3.71 7.56 8.31
C ILE A 123 4.84 6.54 8.40
N ASP A 124 5.86 6.84 9.21
CA ASP A 124 6.92 5.91 9.58
C ASP A 124 6.46 5.11 10.81
N ASP A 125 5.76 4.01 10.53
CA ASP A 125 5.16 3.12 11.52
C ASP A 125 5.94 1.81 11.70
N GLY A 126 7.17 1.74 11.18
CA GLY A 126 8.03 0.55 11.21
C GLY A 126 7.68 -0.52 10.16
N VAL A 127 6.63 -0.30 9.35
CA VAL A 127 6.23 -1.18 8.25
C VAL A 127 6.45 -0.52 6.89
N MET A 128 6.26 0.80 6.82
CA MET A 128 6.57 1.57 5.62
C MET A 128 8.08 1.78 5.47
N GLU A 129 8.68 1.17 4.45
CA GLU A 129 10.08 1.37 4.09
C GLU A 129 10.22 2.50 3.07
N PHE A 130 11.25 3.33 3.25
CA PHE A 130 11.55 4.45 2.36
C PHE A 130 12.93 4.30 1.72
N ALA A 131 13.04 4.65 0.45
CA ALA A 131 14.32 4.70 -0.26
C ALA A 131 14.48 6.00 -1.05
N LYS A 132 15.75 6.37 -1.27
CA LYS A 132 16.18 7.47 -2.13
C LYS A 132 16.69 6.87 -3.43
N GLN A 133 16.53 7.58 -4.54
CA GLN A 133 17.15 7.18 -5.80
C GLN A 133 18.67 7.25 -5.62
N ALA A 134 19.38 6.19 -6.01
CA ALA A 134 20.83 6.23 -6.08
C ALA A 134 21.20 7.33 -7.09
N GLN A 135 22.03 8.29 -6.65
CA GLN A 135 22.54 9.30 -7.55
C GLN A 135 23.40 8.58 -8.59
N PRO A 136 23.15 8.74 -9.91
CA PRO A 136 24.02 8.14 -10.91
C PRO A 136 25.45 8.60 -10.64
N ALA A 137 26.38 7.65 -10.57
CA ALA A 137 27.79 7.98 -10.42
C ALA A 137 28.18 8.92 -11.57
N ILE A 138 28.72 10.09 -11.24
CA ILE A 138 29.26 11.00 -12.25
C ILE A 138 30.47 10.29 -12.84
N GLU A 139 30.31 9.79 -14.07
CA GLU A 139 31.43 9.20 -14.81
C GLU A 139 32.43 10.34 -15.10
N PRO A 140 33.69 10.24 -14.66
CA PRO A 140 34.67 11.30 -14.92
C PRO A 140 34.83 11.47 -16.43
N LEU A 141 34.75 12.72 -16.88
CA LEU A 141 34.96 13.12 -18.26
C LEU A 141 36.24 12.47 -18.80
N ARG A 142 36.09 11.51 -19.73
CA ARG A 142 37.22 11.01 -20.53
C ARG A 142 37.74 12.17 -21.36
N VAL A 143 38.93 12.66 -21.01
CA VAL A 143 39.67 13.61 -21.84
C VAL A 143 40.25 12.81 -23.02
N PRO A 144 39.90 13.12 -24.29
CA PRO A 144 40.58 12.53 -25.43
C PRO A 144 42.04 12.98 -25.45
N GLY A 145 42.96 12.02 -25.64
CA GLY A 145 44.38 12.29 -25.89
C GLY A 145 44.70 12.53 -27.35
#